data_AF-V4AH91-F1
#
_entry.id   AF-V4AH91-F1
#
_cell.length_a   1.000
_cell.length_b   1.000
_cell.length_c   1.000
_cell.angle_alpha   90.00
_cell.angle_beta   90.00
_cell.angle_gamma   90.00
#
_symmetry.space_group_name_H-M   'P 1'
#
loop_
_entity.id
_entity.type
_entity.pdbx_description
1 polymer ?
#
loop_
_entity_poly.entity_id
_entity_poly.type
_entity_poly.pdbx_seq_one_letter_code
_entity_poly.pdbx_strand_id
1 'polypeptide(L)'
;NGVKFIGVGYNLLKGNPDGGSDQEGGVDPGLLVLRKIFQLSSGDKPKEIVFEDRYSCLKIRSTHVFYGAKSYQDKLGVGVDTSVCSDYTNLRSIAGYSHAKTETNEQRKVFYDDVNICNLGRVRFAEELADSDGFSVTRNFASAICHLPHVYDKQKYMTFLDNWGTHATMEVEMGNRTINRYRASLAEFIKHVQKSGGFGFHIGGSYMGASGSLGVDFSKFKQTDQSSLKFGQYEYTLHSGREDKPEPIHLKLKTIVSALDPIYWTSHEIRSACPSAETRIASTKQNMLQALNEYAAYKMAPTSENPELRMPITWPVGSYGLMKTTSGCPSGRVHWSEGWRYQDTENIINKNSWSNPIHLSGDKSDFKFEFCMKGNTRISDFDVEWPSGDYCILKYGGCPSSQFKSGWIYWDDENFRNKDKYGGSLPDGQFSRDTKIEFCCRDDGLPSKEILLPTEKPFIMLKYTRECQHVHGMTVREEYVRWDDQDVINHDKEGGAHPYDDGGRHNHRLHFCYYSPSKHLIG
;
A
#
# COMPACT_ATOMS: atom_id res chain seq x y z
N ASN A 1 -8.20 -36.19 15.41
CA ASN A 1 -9.43 -36.36 14.59
C ASN A 1 -9.35 -35.63 13.22
N GLY A 2 -8.17 -35.63 12.55
CA GLY A 2 -7.99 -35.01 11.22
C GLY A 2 -8.42 -35.90 10.04
N VAL A 3 -8.58 -37.20 10.28
CA VAL A 3 -8.92 -38.25 9.30
C VAL A 3 -10.15 -37.91 8.45
N LYS A 4 -11.15 -37.25 9.03
CA LYS A 4 -12.38 -36.85 8.33
C LYS A 4 -12.13 -35.86 7.19
N PHE A 5 -11.02 -35.12 7.22
CA PHE A 5 -10.65 -34.13 6.22
C PHE A 5 -9.67 -34.64 5.15
N ILE A 6 -9.21 -35.89 5.25
CA ILE A 6 -8.32 -36.49 4.25
C ILE A 6 -9.14 -37.22 3.19
N GLY A 7 -8.71 -37.14 1.93
CA GLY A 7 -9.32 -37.82 0.80
C GLY A 7 -10.75 -37.39 0.54
N VAL A 8 -11.13 -36.17 0.94
CA VAL A 8 -12.40 -35.54 0.60
C VAL A 8 -12.21 -34.58 -0.57
N GLY A 9 -13.29 -34.33 -1.31
CA GLY A 9 -13.34 -33.35 -2.37
C GLY A 9 -13.05 -31.94 -1.88
N TYR A 10 -12.40 -31.15 -2.72
CA TYR A 10 -12.14 -29.75 -2.49
C TYR A 10 -12.41 -28.95 -3.76
N ASN A 11 -13.24 -27.91 -3.67
CA ASN A 11 -13.49 -27.00 -4.79
C ASN A 11 -12.59 -25.77 -4.68
N LEU A 12 -11.52 -25.74 -5.48
CA LEU A 12 -10.52 -24.67 -5.43
C LEU A 12 -11.07 -23.27 -5.74
N LEU A 13 -12.10 -23.15 -6.59
CA LEU A 13 -12.74 -21.85 -6.83
C LEU A 13 -13.51 -21.35 -5.61
N LYS A 14 -14.15 -22.25 -4.87
CA LYS A 14 -14.92 -21.92 -3.67
C LYS A 14 -14.08 -21.87 -2.41
N GLY A 15 -12.83 -22.34 -2.46
CA GLY A 15 -11.96 -22.43 -1.31
C GLY A 15 -11.68 -21.08 -0.68
N ASN A 16 -11.75 -20.98 0.64
CA ASN A 16 -11.25 -19.82 1.37
C ASN A 16 -10.61 -20.32 2.68
N PRO A 17 -9.27 -20.42 2.75
CA PRO A 17 -8.64 -20.89 3.96
C PRO A 17 -8.95 -19.95 5.13
N ASP A 18 -9.13 -18.64 4.93
CA ASP A 18 -9.52 -17.72 6.02
C ASP A 18 -10.89 -18.06 6.65
N GLY A 19 -11.72 -18.84 5.95
CA GLY A 19 -13.01 -19.37 6.42
C GLY A 19 -14.21 -18.98 5.55
N GLY A 20 -15.37 -19.53 5.89
CA GLY A 20 -16.61 -19.33 5.13
C GLY A 20 -17.38 -18.03 5.45
N SER A 21 -17.09 -17.40 6.59
CA SER A 21 -17.62 -16.10 6.99
C SER A 21 -16.57 -15.02 6.80
N ASP A 22 -16.94 -13.92 6.13
CA ASP A 22 -16.05 -12.79 5.84
C ASP A 22 -15.57 -12.05 7.10
N GLN A 23 -16.24 -12.22 8.25
CA GLN A 23 -15.94 -11.51 9.51
C GLN A 23 -15.62 -12.41 10.70
N GLU A 24 -15.97 -13.69 10.65
CA GLU A 24 -15.74 -14.64 11.75
C GLU A 24 -14.79 -15.79 11.37
N GLY A 25 -14.55 -15.99 10.07
CA GLY A 25 -13.78 -17.12 9.56
C GLY A 25 -14.60 -18.41 9.50
N GLY A 26 -14.08 -19.48 10.11
CA GLY A 26 -14.70 -20.81 10.12
C GLY A 26 -14.07 -21.80 9.15
N VAL A 27 -14.80 -22.88 8.85
CA VAL A 27 -14.33 -23.95 7.96
C VAL A 27 -14.22 -23.42 6.54
N ASP A 28 -13.15 -23.82 5.85
CA ASP A 28 -12.93 -23.51 4.45
C ASP A 28 -14.13 -23.99 3.58
N PRO A 29 -14.86 -23.08 2.90
CA PRO A 29 -16.03 -23.41 2.11
C PRO A 29 -15.73 -24.29 0.87
N GLY A 30 -14.45 -24.41 0.49
CA GLY A 30 -14.01 -25.35 -0.52
C GLY A 30 -14.00 -26.81 -0.06
N LEU A 31 -13.92 -27.08 1.24
CA LEU A 31 -13.86 -28.45 1.80
C LEU A 31 -15.23 -29.14 1.72
N LEU A 32 -15.34 -30.16 0.88
CA LEU A 32 -16.54 -30.97 0.71
C LEU A 32 -16.45 -32.22 1.60
N VAL A 33 -16.51 -32.03 2.92
CA VAL A 33 -16.26 -33.10 3.93
C VAL A 33 -17.15 -34.35 3.74
N LEU A 34 -18.35 -34.19 3.19
CA LEU A 34 -19.29 -35.29 2.91
C LEU A 34 -19.00 -36.02 1.58
N ARG A 35 -18.08 -35.51 0.77
CA ARG A 35 -17.69 -36.06 -0.54
C ARG A 35 -16.36 -36.78 -0.43
N LYS A 36 -16.39 -37.96 0.20
CA LYS A 36 -15.21 -38.80 0.38
C LYS A 36 -14.82 -39.47 -0.95
N ILE A 37 -13.63 -39.16 -1.45
CA ILE A 37 -13.07 -39.69 -2.70
C ILE A 37 -12.28 -40.97 -2.44
N PHE A 38 -11.36 -40.95 -1.48
CA PHE A 38 -10.57 -42.13 -1.11
C PHE A 38 -11.22 -42.90 0.04
N GLN A 39 -11.32 -44.21 -0.13
CA GLN A 39 -11.81 -45.11 0.90
C GLN A 39 -10.79 -45.18 2.03
N LEU A 40 -11.27 -45.08 3.26
CA LEU A 40 -10.46 -45.30 4.45
C LEU A 40 -10.99 -46.52 5.19
N SER A 41 -10.08 -47.32 5.73
CA SER A 41 -10.41 -48.43 6.60
C SER A 41 -11.09 -47.93 7.89
N SER A 42 -12.01 -48.72 8.45
CA SER A 42 -12.65 -48.39 9.72
C SER A 42 -11.67 -48.48 10.88
N GLY A 43 -11.84 -47.62 11.89
CA GLY A 43 -11.01 -47.58 13.10
C GLY A 43 -10.27 -46.26 13.29
N ASP A 44 -9.60 -46.11 14.45
CA ASP A 44 -8.96 -44.85 14.85
C ASP A 44 -7.68 -44.54 14.09
N LYS A 45 -7.03 -45.56 13.52
CA LYS A 45 -5.80 -45.46 12.72
C LYS A 45 -5.95 -46.25 11.41
N PRO A 46 -6.65 -45.69 10.41
CA PRO A 46 -6.76 -46.33 9.10
C PRO A 46 -5.37 -46.53 8.49
N LYS A 47 -5.14 -47.68 7.84
CA LYS A 47 -3.85 -48.00 7.19
C LYS A 47 -3.49 -47.01 6.09
N GLU A 48 -4.49 -46.35 5.51
CA GLU A 48 -4.33 -45.35 4.45
C GLU A 48 -3.82 -44.00 4.96
N ILE A 49 -3.71 -43.82 6.28
CA ILE A 49 -3.38 -42.54 6.91
C ILE A 49 -2.07 -42.65 7.69
N VAL A 50 -1.15 -41.72 7.40
CA VAL A 50 0.03 -41.46 8.24
C VAL A 50 -0.25 -40.27 9.14
N PHE A 51 0.03 -40.46 10.43
CA PHE A 51 -0.14 -39.45 11.46
C PHE A 51 1.22 -38.92 11.90
N GLU A 52 1.32 -37.59 12.02
CA GLU A 52 2.41 -36.93 12.72
C GLU A 52 1.79 -35.99 13.74
N ASP A 53 1.47 -36.55 14.89
CA ASP A 53 0.89 -35.83 16.02
C ASP A 53 1.98 -35.04 16.75
N ARG A 54 1.65 -33.86 17.25
CA ARG A 54 2.53 -33.06 18.11
C ARG A 54 2.02 -33.07 19.54
N TYR A 55 2.92 -33.32 20.50
CA TYR A 55 2.60 -33.26 21.93
C TYR A 55 2.22 -31.85 22.41
N SER A 56 2.67 -30.82 21.72
CA SER A 56 2.37 -29.42 22.04
C SER A 56 2.23 -28.59 20.77
N CYS A 57 1.43 -27.53 20.89
CA CYS A 57 1.24 -26.52 19.86
C CYS A 57 2.55 -25.90 19.36
N LEU A 58 2.85 -26.03 18.06
CA LEU A 58 3.87 -25.22 17.42
C LEU A 58 3.26 -23.87 17.05
N LYS A 59 3.74 -22.81 17.71
CA LYS A 59 3.31 -21.44 17.45
C LYS A 59 4.08 -20.87 16.26
N ILE A 60 3.35 -20.45 15.24
CA ILE A 60 3.90 -19.77 14.06
C ILE A 60 3.22 -18.42 13.96
N ARG A 61 4.01 -17.37 13.72
CA ARG A 61 3.50 -16.03 13.44
C ARG A 61 3.96 -15.59 12.06
N SER A 62 3.03 -15.06 11.27
CA SER A 62 3.32 -14.48 9.96
C SER A 62 2.51 -13.21 9.74
N THR A 63 2.92 -12.43 8.75
CA THR A 63 2.23 -11.20 8.36
C THR A 63 1.94 -11.22 6.89
N HIS A 64 0.77 -10.73 6.48
CA HIS A 64 0.41 -10.61 5.07
C HIS A 64 -0.15 -9.24 4.76
N VAL A 65 0.19 -8.72 3.58
CA VAL A 65 -0.36 -7.46 3.07
C VAL A 65 -1.06 -7.73 1.75
N PHE A 66 -2.30 -7.27 1.63
CA PHE A 66 -3.02 -7.30 0.35
C PHE A 66 -3.63 -5.93 0.06
N TYR A 67 -3.58 -5.55 -1.21
CA TYR A 67 -3.90 -4.23 -1.73
C TYR A 67 -4.63 -4.28 -3.07
N GLY A 68 -5.02 -5.48 -3.46
CA GLY A 68 -5.68 -5.77 -4.72
C GLY A 68 -6.19 -7.20 -4.72
N ALA A 69 -7.19 -7.48 -5.55
CA ALA A 69 -7.81 -8.78 -5.64
C ALA A 69 -6.80 -9.91 -5.98
N LYS A 70 -5.77 -9.61 -6.77
CA LYS A 70 -4.68 -10.56 -7.06
C LYS A 70 -3.84 -10.88 -5.83
N SER A 71 -3.39 -9.86 -5.09
CA SER A 71 -2.62 -10.05 -3.85
C SER A 71 -3.43 -10.76 -2.76
N TYR A 72 -4.74 -10.54 -2.70
CA TYR A 72 -5.65 -11.28 -1.82
C TYR A 72 -5.71 -12.76 -2.18
N GLN A 73 -5.88 -13.10 -3.46
CA GLN A 73 -5.84 -14.50 -3.90
C GLN A 73 -4.48 -15.17 -3.66
N ASP A 74 -3.38 -14.46 -3.89
CA ASP A 74 -2.04 -14.99 -3.63
C ASP A 74 -1.83 -15.25 -2.13
N LYS A 75 -2.39 -14.41 -1.26
CA LYS A 75 -2.44 -14.64 0.19
C LYS A 75 -3.22 -15.92 0.53
N LEU A 76 -4.40 -16.13 -0.05
CA LEU A 76 -5.16 -17.36 0.18
C LEU A 76 -4.42 -18.61 -0.28
N GLY A 77 -3.62 -18.52 -1.34
CA GLY A 77 -2.78 -19.63 -1.82
C GLY A 77 -1.78 -20.15 -0.77
N VAL A 78 -1.37 -19.35 0.22
CA VAL A 78 -0.42 -19.78 1.26
C VAL A 78 -1.00 -20.86 2.18
N GLY A 79 -2.32 -20.92 2.33
CA GLY A 79 -2.98 -21.95 3.15
C GLY A 79 -3.25 -23.26 2.40
N VAL A 80 -2.97 -23.30 1.09
CA VAL A 80 -3.38 -24.39 0.20
C VAL A 80 -2.28 -24.67 -0.83
N ASP A 81 -1.52 -25.72 -0.60
CA ASP A 81 -0.56 -26.24 -1.58
C ASP A 81 -1.28 -27.13 -2.59
N THR A 82 -1.11 -26.87 -3.88
CA THR A 82 -1.51 -27.80 -4.93
C THR A 82 -0.26 -28.48 -5.49
N SER A 83 -0.19 -29.81 -5.40
CA SER A 83 0.93 -30.54 -6.03
C SER A 83 0.79 -30.46 -7.56
N VAL A 84 1.89 -30.12 -8.21
CA VAL A 84 2.00 -29.81 -9.64
C VAL A 84 1.49 -30.96 -10.53
N CYS A 85 0.29 -30.81 -11.10
CA CYS A 85 0.13 -30.98 -12.54
C CYS A 85 0.16 -29.57 -13.13
N SER A 86 1.21 -29.29 -13.90
CA SER A 86 1.64 -27.98 -14.41
C SER A 86 0.65 -27.20 -15.29
N ASP A 87 -0.60 -27.64 -15.44
CA ASP A 87 -1.40 -27.22 -16.60
C ASP A 87 -2.67 -26.40 -16.25
N TYR A 88 -2.98 -26.18 -14.97
CA TYR A 88 -4.26 -25.54 -14.55
C TYR A 88 -4.08 -24.21 -13.81
N THR A 89 -3.36 -23.27 -14.41
CA THR A 89 -3.04 -21.95 -13.82
C THR A 89 -4.26 -21.05 -13.58
N ASN A 90 -5.41 -21.40 -14.15
CA ASN A 90 -6.64 -20.59 -14.11
C ASN A 90 -7.56 -20.88 -12.92
N LEU A 91 -7.36 -21.98 -12.18
CA LEU A 91 -8.17 -22.30 -11.01
C LEU A 91 -7.59 -21.61 -9.76
N ARG A 92 -8.21 -20.50 -9.35
CA ARG A 92 -7.86 -19.75 -8.14
C ARG A 92 -9.10 -19.55 -7.27
N SER A 93 -8.91 -19.45 -5.96
CA SER A 93 -9.99 -19.09 -5.04
C SER A 93 -10.66 -17.78 -5.46
N ILE A 94 -11.98 -17.78 -5.57
CA ILE A 94 -12.78 -16.58 -5.80
C ILE A 94 -13.71 -16.27 -4.60
N ALA A 95 -13.59 -17.02 -3.51
CA ALA A 95 -14.32 -16.76 -2.29
C ALA A 95 -13.78 -15.48 -1.60
N GLY A 96 -14.68 -14.60 -1.18
CA GLY A 96 -14.33 -13.26 -0.69
C GLY A 96 -13.76 -12.31 -1.76
N TYR A 97 -13.61 -12.75 -3.02
CA TYR A 97 -12.98 -11.96 -4.08
C TYR A 97 -13.72 -10.66 -4.36
N SER A 98 -15.05 -10.70 -4.44
CA SER A 98 -15.85 -9.49 -4.75
C SER A 98 -15.66 -8.42 -3.69
N HIS A 99 -15.69 -8.82 -2.41
CA HIS A 99 -15.48 -7.92 -1.29
C HIS A 99 -14.06 -7.35 -1.31
N ALA A 100 -13.04 -8.22 -1.46
CA ALA A 100 -11.65 -7.79 -1.55
C ALA A 100 -11.42 -6.83 -2.73
N LYS A 101 -11.97 -7.11 -3.91
CA LYS A 101 -11.87 -6.25 -5.09
C LYS A 101 -12.50 -4.88 -4.87
N THR A 102 -13.70 -4.81 -4.31
CA THR A 102 -14.36 -3.53 -4.04
C THR A 102 -13.57 -2.71 -3.02
N GLU A 103 -13.15 -3.30 -1.91
CA GLU A 103 -12.41 -2.57 -0.89
C GLU A 103 -11.02 -2.14 -1.38
N THR A 104 -10.33 -2.98 -2.17
CA THR A 104 -8.95 -2.71 -2.58
C THR A 104 -8.82 -2.06 -3.96
N ASN A 105 -9.38 -2.63 -5.03
CA ASN A 105 -9.24 -2.08 -6.38
C ASN A 105 -10.09 -0.81 -6.58
N GLU A 106 -11.31 -0.77 -6.03
CA GLU A 106 -12.23 0.36 -6.25
C GLU A 106 -12.04 1.44 -5.17
N GLN A 107 -12.06 1.06 -3.90
CA GLN A 107 -11.92 1.98 -2.77
C GLN A 107 -10.46 2.22 -2.33
N ARG A 108 -9.49 1.51 -2.90
CA ARG A 108 -8.04 1.73 -2.68
C ARG A 108 -7.60 1.56 -1.23
N LYS A 109 -8.26 0.67 -0.50
CA LYS A 109 -7.83 0.27 0.84
C LYS A 109 -6.69 -0.72 0.75
N VAL A 110 -5.84 -0.70 1.77
CA VAL A 110 -4.73 -1.64 1.95
C VAL A 110 -4.94 -2.35 3.28
N PHE A 111 -4.79 -3.67 3.27
CA PHE A 111 -5.02 -4.51 4.44
C PHE A 111 -3.72 -5.16 4.91
N TYR A 112 -3.60 -5.27 6.22
CA TYR A 112 -2.53 -5.96 6.91
C TYR A 112 -3.13 -7.02 7.83
N ASP A 113 -2.66 -8.25 7.71
CA ASP A 113 -3.09 -9.39 8.50
C ASP A 113 -1.93 -9.87 9.39
N ASP A 114 -2.15 -9.87 10.71
CA ASP A 114 -1.25 -10.49 11.70
C ASP A 114 -1.79 -11.88 12.04
N VAL A 115 -1.10 -12.91 11.56
CA VAL A 115 -1.55 -14.29 11.59
C VAL A 115 -0.82 -15.06 12.68
N ASN A 116 -1.60 -15.69 13.56
CA ASN A 116 -1.10 -16.54 14.64
C ASN A 116 -1.65 -17.94 14.43
N ILE A 117 -0.76 -18.92 14.32
CA ILE A 117 -1.09 -20.33 14.09
C ILE A 117 -0.61 -21.14 15.27
N CYS A 118 -1.46 -22.09 15.68
CA CYS A 118 -1.13 -23.16 16.59
C CYS A 118 -1.28 -24.49 15.84
N ASN A 119 -0.16 -25.07 15.40
CA ASN A 119 -0.15 -26.35 14.69
C ASN A 119 -0.04 -27.51 15.70
N LEU A 120 -1.01 -28.43 15.66
CA LEU A 120 -1.14 -29.59 16.55
C LEU A 120 -0.67 -30.91 15.90
N GLY A 121 -0.22 -30.86 14.66
CA GLY A 121 0.21 -32.02 13.89
C GLY A 121 -0.40 -32.04 12.50
N ARG A 122 -0.02 -33.07 11.75
CA ARG A 122 -0.50 -33.30 10.38
C ARG A 122 -0.96 -34.73 10.20
N VAL A 123 -1.90 -34.91 9.29
CA VAL A 123 -2.30 -36.22 8.78
C VAL A 123 -2.20 -36.20 7.27
N ARG A 124 -1.73 -37.28 6.68
CA ARG A 124 -1.64 -37.42 5.22
C ARG A 124 -2.10 -38.78 4.74
N PHE A 125 -2.53 -38.84 3.50
CA PHE A 125 -2.81 -40.08 2.79
C PHE A 125 -1.50 -40.76 2.38
N ALA A 126 -1.39 -42.06 2.66
CA ALA A 126 -0.18 -42.87 2.43
C ALA A 126 -0.09 -43.36 0.97
N GLU A 127 -0.08 -42.44 0.00
CA GLU A 127 -0.09 -42.77 -1.43
C GLU A 127 0.96 -43.80 -1.84
N GLU A 128 2.11 -43.79 -1.18
CA GLU A 128 3.21 -44.73 -1.42
C GLU A 128 2.85 -46.20 -1.15
N LEU A 129 1.79 -46.47 -0.39
CA LEU A 129 1.29 -47.80 -0.07
C LEU A 129 0.05 -48.19 -0.90
N ALA A 130 -0.41 -47.32 -1.80
CA ALA A 130 -1.69 -47.51 -2.47
C ALA A 130 -1.78 -48.81 -3.28
N ASP A 131 -0.70 -49.15 -4.00
CA ASP A 131 -0.63 -50.37 -4.82
C ASP A 131 -0.42 -51.62 -3.94
N SER A 132 0.54 -51.57 -3.02
CA SER A 132 0.88 -52.72 -2.15
C SER A 132 -0.26 -53.14 -1.24
N ASP A 133 -1.01 -52.17 -0.71
CA ASP A 133 -2.03 -52.39 0.30
C ASP A 133 -3.45 -52.33 -0.27
N GLY A 134 -3.58 -52.17 -1.59
CA GLY A 134 -4.84 -52.18 -2.34
C GLY A 134 -5.80 -51.06 -1.91
N PHE A 135 -5.31 -49.83 -1.83
CA PHE A 135 -6.17 -48.68 -1.53
C PHE A 135 -7.15 -48.43 -2.68
N SER A 136 -8.35 -47.95 -2.36
CA SER A 136 -9.37 -47.71 -3.38
C SER A 136 -10.03 -46.35 -3.22
N VAL A 137 -10.69 -45.90 -4.30
CA VAL A 137 -11.70 -44.86 -4.19
C VAL A 137 -12.94 -45.38 -3.45
N THR A 138 -13.84 -44.48 -3.03
CA THR A 138 -15.13 -44.87 -2.48
C THR A 138 -16.10 -45.33 -3.56
N ARG A 139 -17.04 -46.21 -3.21
CA ARG A 139 -18.09 -46.68 -4.11
C ARG A 139 -18.93 -45.54 -4.70
N ASN A 140 -19.22 -44.51 -3.90
CA ASN A 140 -20.00 -43.35 -4.34
C ASN A 140 -19.24 -42.54 -5.39
N PHE A 141 -17.93 -42.34 -5.20
CA PHE A 141 -17.10 -41.65 -6.18
C PHE A 141 -16.99 -42.44 -7.47
N ALA A 142 -16.71 -43.75 -7.37
CA ALA A 142 -16.62 -44.62 -8.54
C ALA A 142 -17.91 -44.65 -9.35
N SER A 143 -19.06 -44.77 -8.68
CA SER A 143 -20.37 -44.68 -9.32
C SER A 143 -20.55 -43.35 -10.05
N ALA A 144 -20.24 -42.22 -9.40
CA ALA A 144 -20.39 -40.90 -10.02
C ALA A 144 -19.52 -40.72 -11.27
N ILE A 145 -18.27 -41.20 -11.24
CA ILE A 145 -17.37 -41.22 -12.41
C ILE A 145 -17.98 -42.03 -13.56
N CYS A 146 -18.61 -43.18 -13.27
CA CYS A 146 -19.09 -44.06 -14.33
C CYS A 146 -20.43 -43.65 -14.93
N HIS A 147 -21.12 -42.69 -14.30
CA HIS A 147 -22.25 -41.97 -14.90
C HIS A 147 -21.82 -40.83 -15.84
N LEU A 148 -20.54 -40.42 -15.85
CA LEU A 148 -20.05 -39.43 -16.80
C LEU A 148 -20.01 -40.00 -18.22
N PRO A 149 -20.41 -39.23 -19.24
CA PRO A 149 -20.38 -39.71 -20.61
C PRO A 149 -18.94 -39.91 -21.10
N HIS A 150 -18.79 -40.88 -22.00
CA HIS A 150 -17.52 -41.20 -22.67
C HIS A 150 -17.08 -40.09 -23.62
N VAL A 151 -18.03 -39.50 -24.34
CA VAL A 151 -17.81 -38.29 -25.13
C VAL A 151 -17.95 -37.09 -24.21
N TYR A 152 -17.03 -36.13 -24.30
CA TYR A 152 -17.05 -34.94 -23.45
C TYR A 152 -18.39 -34.19 -23.57
N ASP A 153 -19.07 -34.08 -22.44
CA ASP A 153 -20.29 -33.27 -22.27
C ASP A 153 -19.98 -32.21 -21.22
N LYS A 154 -19.81 -30.98 -21.67
CA LYS A 154 -19.42 -29.87 -20.81
C LYS A 154 -20.33 -29.77 -19.58
N GLN A 155 -21.65 -29.76 -19.76
CA GLN A 155 -22.59 -29.54 -18.65
C GLN A 155 -22.50 -30.63 -17.58
N LYS A 156 -22.37 -31.90 -17.99
CA LYS A 156 -22.28 -33.02 -17.04
C LYS A 156 -20.97 -33.01 -16.25
N TYR A 157 -19.84 -32.71 -16.90
CA TYR A 157 -18.56 -32.62 -16.21
C TYR A 157 -18.50 -31.40 -15.27
N MET A 158 -19.05 -30.25 -15.66
CA MET A 158 -19.15 -29.09 -14.75
C MET A 158 -20.00 -29.39 -13.52
N THR A 159 -21.12 -30.10 -13.70
CA THR A 159 -21.99 -30.56 -12.59
C THR A 159 -21.27 -31.54 -11.67
N PHE A 160 -20.41 -32.41 -12.22
CA PHE A 160 -19.57 -33.28 -11.42
C PHE A 160 -18.57 -32.48 -10.57
N LEU A 161 -17.87 -31.51 -11.16
CA LEU A 161 -16.92 -30.65 -10.45
C LEU A 161 -17.60 -29.78 -9.37
N ASP A 162 -18.85 -29.37 -9.58
CA ASP A 162 -19.65 -28.69 -8.54
C ASP A 162 -19.92 -29.57 -7.33
N ASN A 163 -20.19 -30.86 -7.59
CA ASN A 163 -20.59 -31.82 -6.56
C ASN A 163 -19.41 -32.47 -5.83
N TRP A 164 -18.31 -32.72 -6.52
CA TRP A 164 -17.15 -33.46 -6.00
C TRP A 164 -15.91 -32.60 -5.82
N GLY A 165 -15.91 -31.36 -6.33
CA GLY A 165 -14.77 -30.47 -6.28
C GLY A 165 -13.83 -30.66 -7.47
N THR A 166 -12.76 -29.87 -7.47
CA THR A 166 -11.70 -29.88 -8.49
C THR A 166 -10.46 -30.63 -8.03
N HIS A 167 -10.33 -30.84 -6.72
CA HIS A 167 -9.19 -31.45 -6.05
C HIS A 167 -9.64 -32.44 -4.99
N ALA A 168 -8.70 -33.26 -4.53
CA ALA A 168 -8.81 -34.08 -3.34
C ALA A 168 -7.77 -33.62 -2.31
N THR A 169 -8.15 -33.67 -1.04
CA THR A 169 -7.26 -33.39 0.10
C THR A 169 -6.33 -34.57 0.34
N MET A 170 -5.02 -34.35 0.30
CA MET A 170 -4.01 -35.41 0.46
C MET A 170 -3.27 -35.30 1.78
N GLU A 171 -3.09 -34.08 2.28
CA GLU A 171 -2.52 -33.80 3.60
C GLU A 171 -3.28 -32.63 4.22
N VAL A 172 -3.51 -32.68 5.52
CA VAL A 172 -4.03 -31.55 6.29
C VAL A 172 -3.18 -31.35 7.54
N GLU A 173 -2.81 -30.10 7.79
CA GLU A 173 -2.29 -29.70 9.09
C GLU A 173 -3.45 -29.23 9.96
N MET A 174 -3.53 -29.77 11.16
CA MET A 174 -4.63 -29.53 12.10
C MET A 174 -4.19 -28.54 13.17
N GLY A 175 -5.08 -27.64 13.55
CA GLY A 175 -4.77 -26.68 14.59
C GLY A 175 -5.83 -25.62 14.79
N ASN A 176 -5.39 -24.48 15.32
CA ASN A 176 -6.16 -23.25 15.29
C ASN A 176 -5.34 -22.14 14.63
N ARG A 177 -6.04 -21.24 13.96
CA ARG A 177 -5.47 -20.04 13.34
C ARG A 177 -6.32 -18.85 13.71
N THR A 178 -5.65 -17.76 14.07
CA THR A 178 -6.26 -16.45 14.34
C THR A 178 -5.62 -15.42 13.42
N ILE A 179 -6.45 -14.66 12.71
CA ILE A 179 -6.00 -13.59 11.81
C ILE A 179 -6.58 -12.28 12.32
N ASN A 180 -5.74 -11.39 12.84
CA ASN A 180 -6.16 -10.03 13.19
C ASN A 180 -6.00 -9.16 11.95
N ARG A 181 -7.12 -8.64 11.43
CA ARG A 181 -7.13 -7.83 10.20
C ARG A 181 -7.17 -6.36 10.52
N TYR A 182 -6.29 -5.62 9.85
CA TYR A 182 -6.16 -4.18 9.93
C TYR A 182 -6.37 -3.56 8.55
N ARG A 183 -6.97 -2.37 8.53
CA ARG A 183 -7.29 -1.63 7.31
C ARG A 183 -6.69 -0.24 7.36
N ALA A 184 -6.10 0.19 6.26
CA ALA A 184 -5.69 1.57 6.02
C ALA A 184 -6.25 2.09 4.71
N SER A 185 -6.57 3.38 4.67
CA SER A 185 -6.72 4.08 3.39
C SER A 185 -5.38 4.14 2.65
N LEU A 186 -5.42 4.37 1.33
CA LEU A 186 -4.22 4.57 0.52
C LEU A 186 -3.30 5.66 1.09
N ALA A 187 -3.88 6.79 1.53
CA ALA A 187 -3.12 7.90 2.07
C ALA A 187 -2.44 7.53 3.40
N GLU A 188 -3.15 6.86 4.31
CA GLU A 188 -2.56 6.38 5.58
C GLU A 188 -1.43 5.39 5.34
N PHE A 189 -1.62 4.45 4.40
CA PHE A 189 -0.60 3.47 4.05
C PHE A 189 0.65 4.15 3.49
N ILE A 190 0.51 5.05 2.50
CA ILE A 190 1.65 5.75 1.92
C ILE A 190 2.35 6.62 2.97
N LYS A 191 1.62 7.34 3.82
CA LYS A 191 2.19 8.10 4.96
C LYS A 191 3.00 7.20 5.89
N HIS A 192 2.52 5.99 6.17
CA HIS A 192 3.24 5.02 6.99
C HIS A 192 4.54 4.54 6.32
N VAL A 193 4.50 4.22 5.02
CA VAL A 193 5.69 3.78 4.27
C VAL A 193 6.72 4.91 4.11
N GLN A 194 6.27 6.18 4.00
CA GLN A 194 7.18 7.34 4.01
C GLN A 194 7.94 7.48 5.34
N LYS A 195 7.25 7.31 6.48
CA LYS A 195 7.85 7.40 7.82
C LYS A 195 8.85 6.27 8.11
N SER A 196 8.71 5.11 7.47
CA SER A 196 9.61 3.96 7.63
C SER A 196 10.87 4.00 6.75
N GLY A 197 11.19 5.16 6.15
CA GLY A 197 12.42 5.37 5.38
C GLY A 197 12.24 5.37 3.86
N GLY A 198 11.01 5.27 3.35
CA GLY A 198 10.69 5.50 1.94
C GLY A 198 11.17 4.42 0.96
N PHE A 199 11.66 3.27 1.47
CA PHE A 199 12.01 2.14 0.62
C PHE A 199 10.76 1.61 -0.09
N GLY A 200 10.85 1.42 -1.41
CA GLY A 200 9.75 0.90 -2.20
C GLY A 200 8.75 1.96 -2.69
N PHE A 201 9.15 3.22 -2.83
CA PHE A 201 8.41 4.17 -3.66
C PHE A 201 9.04 4.36 -5.04
N HIS A 202 8.22 4.77 -5.99
CA HIS A 202 8.64 5.36 -7.25
C HIS A 202 7.83 6.64 -7.50
N ILE A 203 8.45 7.57 -8.23
CA ILE A 203 7.82 8.83 -8.58
C ILE A 203 7.28 8.70 -9.99
N GLY A 204 5.98 8.93 -10.12
CA GLY A 204 5.27 8.89 -11.38
C GLY A 204 4.95 10.29 -11.90
N GLY A 205 4.50 10.34 -13.15
CA GLY A 205 4.03 11.57 -13.78
C GLY A 205 2.66 12.03 -13.29
N SER A 206 1.96 12.74 -14.17
CA SER A 206 0.69 13.39 -13.83
C SER A 206 -0.36 12.38 -13.40
N TYR A 207 -1.04 12.71 -12.31
CA TYR A 207 -2.00 11.81 -11.70
C TYR A 207 -3.06 12.56 -10.93
N MET A 208 -4.32 12.20 -11.15
CA MET A 208 -5.47 12.88 -10.55
C MET A 208 -5.22 14.39 -10.56
N GLY A 209 -4.97 14.99 -11.73
CA GLY A 209 -4.72 16.43 -11.94
C GLY A 209 -3.63 17.12 -11.10
N ALA A 210 -2.69 16.39 -10.51
CA ALA A 210 -1.37 16.88 -10.09
C ALA A 210 -0.33 16.53 -11.17
N SER A 211 0.80 17.25 -11.26
CA SER A 211 1.88 16.92 -12.21
C SER A 211 2.69 15.69 -11.83
N GLY A 212 2.73 15.35 -10.55
CA GLY A 212 3.50 14.25 -10.03
C GLY A 212 2.66 13.31 -9.18
N SER A 213 3.11 12.07 -9.10
CA SER A 213 2.54 11.06 -8.22
C SER A 213 3.60 10.31 -7.46
N LEU A 214 3.20 9.78 -6.31
CA LEU A 214 3.99 8.84 -5.53
C LEU A 214 3.30 7.48 -5.58
N GLY A 215 3.99 6.50 -6.17
CA GLY A 215 3.52 5.12 -6.30
C GLY A 215 4.33 4.16 -5.43
N VAL A 216 3.71 3.07 -5.00
CA VAL A 216 4.36 2.02 -4.20
C VAL A 216 4.86 0.89 -5.12
N ASP A 217 6.15 0.60 -5.04
CA ASP A 217 6.79 -0.59 -5.59
C ASP A 217 6.73 -1.74 -4.57
N PHE A 218 5.70 -2.57 -4.72
CA PHE A 218 5.47 -3.72 -3.83
C PHE A 218 6.56 -4.80 -3.89
N SER A 219 7.34 -4.87 -4.97
CA SER A 219 8.42 -5.85 -5.06
C SER A 219 9.55 -5.51 -4.10
N LYS A 220 9.87 -4.21 -4.00
CA LYS A 220 10.84 -3.67 -3.04
C LYS A 220 10.27 -3.62 -1.63
N PHE A 221 9.00 -3.23 -1.50
CA PHE A 221 8.32 -3.18 -0.20
C PHE A 221 8.29 -4.55 0.51
N LYS A 222 8.11 -5.64 -0.22
CA LYS A 222 8.14 -7.02 0.33
C LYS A 222 9.53 -7.45 0.83
N GLN A 223 10.61 -6.84 0.33
CA GLN A 223 11.99 -7.17 0.73
C GLN A 223 12.39 -6.47 2.03
N THR A 224 11.88 -5.27 2.28
CA THR A 224 11.91 -4.65 3.61
C THR A 224 11.06 -5.46 4.57
N ASP A 225 11.62 -5.83 5.72
CA ASP A 225 11.09 -6.80 6.67
C ASP A 225 9.64 -6.46 7.09
N GLN A 226 8.66 -7.04 6.39
CA GLN A 226 7.22 -6.85 6.61
C GLN A 226 6.80 -7.12 8.06
N SER A 227 7.63 -7.88 8.79
CA SER A 227 7.44 -8.23 10.19
C SER A 227 7.44 -7.00 11.13
N SER A 228 8.06 -5.89 10.73
CA SER A 228 8.14 -4.64 11.52
C SER A 228 7.01 -3.64 11.23
N LEU A 229 6.25 -3.83 10.14
CA LEU A 229 5.27 -2.87 9.66
C LEU A 229 3.87 -3.23 10.16
N LYS A 230 3.51 -2.70 11.33
CA LYS A 230 2.11 -2.67 11.79
C LYS A 230 1.47 -1.35 11.39
N PHE A 231 0.43 -1.42 10.56
CA PHE A 231 -0.31 -0.25 10.12
C PHE A 231 -1.81 -0.51 10.02
N GLY A 232 -2.57 0.58 9.91
CA GLY A 232 -4.02 0.55 9.79
C GLY A 232 -4.74 0.43 11.13
N GLN A 233 -6.05 0.55 11.06
CA GLN A 233 -6.95 0.37 12.19
C GLN A 233 -7.42 -1.08 12.24
N TYR A 234 -7.53 -1.63 13.44
CA TYR A 234 -8.10 -2.97 13.64
C TYR A 234 -9.56 -2.98 13.18
N GLU A 235 -9.94 -4.01 12.42
CA GLU A 235 -11.31 -4.21 11.94
C GLU A 235 -11.99 -5.36 12.69
N TYR A 236 -11.46 -6.57 12.51
CA TYR A 236 -12.02 -7.80 13.06
C TYR A 236 -10.97 -8.91 13.12
N THR A 237 -11.31 -10.00 13.81
CA THR A 237 -10.48 -11.20 13.92
C THR A 237 -11.19 -12.39 13.28
N LEU A 238 -10.50 -13.09 12.39
CA LEU A 238 -10.96 -14.35 11.80
C LEU A 238 -10.38 -15.52 12.59
N HIS A 239 -11.21 -16.54 12.84
CA HIS A 239 -10.80 -17.75 13.52
C HIS A 239 -11.03 -18.99 12.65
N SER A 240 -10.03 -19.87 12.56
CA SER A 240 -10.16 -21.22 12.00
C SER A 240 -9.80 -22.22 13.09
N GLY A 241 -10.72 -23.11 13.46
CA GLY A 241 -10.54 -24.05 14.57
C GLY A 241 -10.46 -23.41 15.96
N ARG A 242 -10.55 -24.26 16.98
CA ARG A 242 -10.40 -23.92 18.41
C ARG A 242 -9.55 -24.99 19.10
N GLU A 243 -9.13 -24.72 20.33
CA GLU A 243 -8.30 -25.65 21.11
C GLU A 243 -9.01 -26.99 21.38
N ASP A 244 -10.31 -26.96 21.67
CA ASP A 244 -11.17 -28.13 21.88
C ASP A 244 -11.61 -28.79 20.56
N LYS A 245 -11.60 -28.04 19.46
CA LYS A 245 -12.05 -28.49 18.15
C LYS A 245 -11.12 -27.97 17.04
N PRO A 246 -9.96 -28.61 16.84
CA PRO A 246 -9.02 -28.18 15.81
C PRO A 246 -9.60 -28.42 14.42
N GLU A 247 -9.28 -27.51 13.50
CA GLU A 247 -9.70 -27.54 12.10
C GLU A 247 -8.47 -27.48 11.18
N PRO A 248 -8.64 -27.78 9.88
CA PRO A 248 -7.54 -27.64 8.93
C PRO A 248 -7.06 -26.18 8.86
N ILE A 249 -5.77 -25.98 9.12
CA ILE A 249 -5.09 -24.67 9.02
C ILE A 249 -4.20 -24.57 7.78
N HIS A 250 -3.84 -25.71 7.20
CA HIS A 250 -3.12 -25.83 5.95
C HIS A 250 -3.54 -27.11 5.22
N LEU A 251 -3.65 -27.06 3.90
CA LEU A 251 -4.10 -28.17 3.05
C LEU A 251 -3.05 -28.44 1.96
N LYS A 252 -2.73 -29.71 1.72
CA LYS A 252 -2.11 -30.12 0.45
C LYS A 252 -3.10 -30.90 -0.39
N LEU A 253 -3.22 -30.51 -1.64
CA LEU A 253 -4.23 -30.98 -2.57
C LEU A 253 -3.60 -31.63 -3.80
N LYS A 254 -4.26 -32.66 -4.31
CA LYS A 254 -4.04 -33.19 -5.67
C LYS A 254 -5.26 -32.92 -6.52
N THR A 255 -5.07 -32.76 -7.82
CA THR A 255 -6.20 -32.63 -8.75
C THR A 255 -7.11 -33.86 -8.62
N ILE A 256 -8.42 -33.69 -8.80
CA ILE A 256 -9.39 -34.81 -8.67
C ILE A 256 -9.11 -35.95 -9.66
N VAL A 257 -8.38 -35.64 -10.73
CA VAL A 257 -7.90 -36.60 -11.73
C VAL A 257 -6.90 -37.61 -11.14
N SER A 258 -6.19 -37.28 -10.07
CA SER A 258 -5.32 -38.25 -9.37
C SER A 258 -6.07 -39.46 -8.84
N ALA A 259 -7.34 -39.30 -8.46
CA ALA A 259 -8.20 -40.41 -8.02
C ALA A 259 -8.66 -41.33 -9.17
N LEU A 260 -8.35 -40.97 -10.42
CA LEU A 260 -8.55 -41.81 -11.60
C LEU A 260 -7.32 -42.64 -11.96
N ASP A 261 -6.32 -42.70 -11.08
CA ASP A 261 -5.21 -43.63 -11.28
C ASP A 261 -5.70 -45.09 -11.17
N PRO A 262 -5.40 -45.98 -12.14
CA PRO A 262 -5.83 -47.37 -12.13
C PRO A 262 -5.56 -48.14 -10.83
N ILE A 263 -4.53 -47.77 -10.07
CA ILE A 263 -4.21 -48.43 -8.78
C ILE A 263 -5.39 -48.40 -7.81
N TYR A 264 -6.20 -47.35 -7.84
CA TYR A 264 -7.34 -47.17 -6.92
C TYR A 264 -8.64 -47.88 -7.36
N TRP A 265 -8.61 -48.58 -8.50
CA TRP A 265 -9.79 -49.15 -9.16
C TRP A 265 -9.75 -50.68 -9.27
N THR A 266 -8.84 -51.31 -8.54
CA THR A 266 -8.60 -52.76 -8.58
C THR A 266 -9.57 -53.57 -7.71
N SER A 267 -10.20 -52.94 -6.71
CA SER A 267 -11.06 -53.65 -5.76
C SER A 267 -12.36 -54.16 -6.38
N HIS A 268 -12.81 -55.34 -5.95
CA HIS A 268 -14.03 -55.97 -6.47
C HIS A 268 -15.27 -55.07 -6.30
N GLU A 269 -15.39 -54.40 -5.15
CA GLU A 269 -16.51 -53.48 -4.89
C GLU A 269 -16.56 -52.35 -5.93
N ILE A 270 -15.41 -51.78 -6.28
CA ILE A 270 -15.32 -50.70 -7.27
C ILE A 270 -15.58 -51.22 -8.68
N ARG A 271 -15.06 -52.40 -9.04
CA ARG A 271 -15.40 -53.06 -10.31
C ARG A 271 -16.90 -53.35 -10.44
N SER A 272 -17.58 -53.67 -9.34
CA SER A 272 -19.04 -53.84 -9.36
C SER A 272 -19.80 -52.53 -9.55
N ALA A 273 -19.32 -51.44 -8.95
CA ALA A 273 -19.91 -50.11 -9.09
C ALA A 273 -19.61 -49.47 -10.46
N CYS A 274 -18.52 -49.89 -11.09
CA CYS A 274 -18.12 -49.48 -12.42
C CYS A 274 -17.53 -50.64 -13.24
N PRO A 275 -18.39 -51.48 -13.86
CA PRO A 275 -17.94 -52.67 -14.60
C PRO A 275 -17.04 -52.36 -15.81
N SER A 276 -17.11 -51.13 -16.32
CA SER A 276 -16.33 -50.67 -17.47
C SER A 276 -15.13 -49.80 -17.09
N ALA A 277 -14.71 -49.81 -15.82
CA ALA A 277 -13.61 -48.97 -15.32
C ALA A 277 -12.32 -49.13 -16.15
N GLU A 278 -11.92 -50.37 -16.43
CA GLU A 278 -10.66 -50.69 -17.14
C GLU A 278 -10.56 -50.06 -18.54
N THR A 279 -11.69 -49.90 -19.24
CA THR A 279 -11.72 -49.32 -20.59
C THR A 279 -12.06 -47.84 -20.60
N ARG A 280 -12.57 -47.28 -19.48
CA ARG A 280 -13.13 -45.92 -19.42
C ARG A 280 -12.26 -44.90 -18.72
N ILE A 281 -11.53 -45.32 -17.69
CA ILE A 281 -10.78 -44.40 -16.83
C ILE A 281 -9.87 -43.46 -17.63
N ALA A 282 -9.19 -43.99 -18.66
CA ALA A 282 -8.29 -43.19 -19.50
C ALA A 282 -9.02 -42.06 -20.27
N SER A 283 -10.18 -42.36 -20.88
CA SER A 283 -10.96 -41.34 -21.61
C SER A 283 -11.65 -40.36 -20.66
N THR A 284 -12.20 -40.84 -19.55
CA THR A 284 -12.77 -39.97 -18.51
C THR A 284 -11.73 -39.04 -17.91
N LYS A 285 -10.48 -39.52 -17.72
CA LYS A 285 -9.35 -38.70 -17.29
C LYS A 285 -9.11 -37.54 -18.24
N GLN A 286 -9.04 -37.78 -19.56
CA GLN A 286 -8.86 -36.72 -20.55
C GLN A 286 -10.02 -35.70 -20.55
N ASN A 287 -11.25 -36.18 -20.53
CA ASN A 287 -12.43 -35.30 -20.47
C ASN A 287 -12.49 -34.48 -19.17
N MET A 288 -12.07 -35.06 -18.04
CA MET A 288 -11.99 -34.36 -16.75
C MET A 288 -10.90 -33.29 -16.76
N LEU A 289 -9.74 -33.59 -17.37
CA LEU A 289 -8.67 -32.63 -17.59
C LEU A 289 -9.17 -31.45 -18.44
N GLN A 290 -9.94 -31.70 -19.50
CA GLN A 290 -10.58 -30.65 -20.29
C GLN A 290 -11.58 -29.83 -19.45
N ALA A 291 -12.44 -30.50 -18.67
CA ALA A 291 -13.42 -29.85 -17.80
C ALA A 291 -12.75 -28.91 -16.79
N LEU A 292 -11.66 -29.35 -16.15
CA LEU A 292 -10.89 -28.55 -15.20
C LEU A 292 -10.30 -27.28 -15.85
N ASN A 293 -9.80 -27.38 -17.09
CA ASN A 293 -9.31 -26.22 -17.86
C ASN A 293 -10.42 -25.21 -18.16
N GLU A 294 -11.64 -25.68 -18.44
CA GLU A 294 -12.78 -24.86 -18.77
C GLU A 294 -13.57 -24.34 -17.54
N TYR A 295 -13.37 -24.94 -16.35
CA TYR A 295 -14.24 -24.75 -15.17
C TYR A 295 -14.24 -23.30 -14.67
N ALA A 296 -13.07 -22.65 -14.56
CA ALA A 296 -12.99 -21.23 -14.17
C ALA A 296 -13.78 -20.33 -15.11
N ALA A 297 -13.58 -20.46 -16.43
CA ALA A 297 -14.30 -19.67 -17.42
C ALA A 297 -15.81 -19.98 -17.42
N TYR A 298 -16.19 -21.25 -17.26
CA TYR A 298 -17.59 -21.67 -17.15
C TYR A 298 -18.29 -21.06 -15.93
N LYS A 299 -17.57 -20.92 -14.80
CA LYS A 299 -18.05 -20.25 -13.60
C LYS A 299 -17.92 -18.73 -13.64
N MET A 300 -17.50 -18.17 -14.76
CA MET A 300 -17.25 -16.74 -14.93
C MET A 300 -16.30 -16.21 -13.83
N ALA A 301 -15.31 -17.03 -13.45
CA ALA A 301 -14.33 -16.65 -12.45
C ALA A 301 -13.58 -15.41 -12.95
N PRO A 302 -13.55 -14.32 -12.16
CA PRO A 302 -12.93 -13.08 -12.59
C PRO A 302 -11.41 -13.24 -12.71
N THR A 303 -10.82 -12.50 -13.65
CA THR A 303 -9.37 -12.28 -13.67
C THR A 303 -8.97 -11.36 -12.53
N SER A 304 -7.85 -11.64 -11.91
CA SER A 304 -7.41 -10.92 -10.72
C SER A 304 -6.27 -10.00 -11.06
N GLU A 305 -6.43 -8.73 -10.71
CA GLU A 305 -5.44 -7.69 -10.92
C GLU A 305 -5.20 -6.92 -9.63
N ASN A 306 -3.99 -6.39 -9.48
CA ASN A 306 -3.70 -5.43 -8.43
C ASN A 306 -3.82 -4.02 -9.00
N PRO A 307 -4.48 -3.08 -8.29
CA PRO A 307 -4.45 -1.69 -8.69
C PRO A 307 -3.04 -1.13 -8.50
N GLU A 308 -2.69 -0.15 -9.32
CA GLU A 308 -1.53 0.70 -9.07
C GLU A 308 -1.82 1.57 -7.85
N LEU A 309 -1.11 1.33 -6.74
CA LEU A 309 -1.21 2.16 -5.55
C LEU A 309 -0.38 3.41 -5.73
N ARG A 310 -1.04 4.48 -6.16
CA ARG A 310 -0.44 5.80 -6.34
C ARG A 310 -1.34 6.91 -5.82
N MET A 311 -0.72 7.94 -5.25
CA MET A 311 -1.38 9.17 -4.83
C MET A 311 -0.77 10.39 -5.49
N PRO A 312 -1.55 11.46 -5.74
CA PRO A 312 -0.99 12.72 -6.25
C PRO A 312 -0.04 13.34 -5.22
N ILE A 313 1.03 13.96 -5.71
CA ILE A 313 1.88 14.83 -4.88
C ILE A 313 1.15 16.15 -4.72
N THR A 314 0.72 16.48 -3.50
CA THR A 314 0.02 17.73 -3.17
C THR A 314 0.86 18.59 -2.22
N TRP A 315 0.50 19.87 -2.13
CA TRP A 315 1.08 20.76 -1.14
C TRP A 315 0.77 20.26 0.28
N PRO A 316 1.73 20.33 1.23
CA PRO A 316 1.52 19.80 2.56
C PRO A 316 0.36 20.46 3.34
N VAL A 317 -0.11 19.75 4.36
CA VAL A 317 -1.12 20.25 5.30
C VAL A 317 -0.64 21.50 6.04
N GLY A 318 -1.59 22.31 6.49
CA GLY A 318 -1.39 23.55 7.24
C GLY A 318 -1.59 24.82 6.43
N SER A 319 -1.65 25.94 7.15
CA SER A 319 -1.71 27.29 6.59
C SER A 319 -0.31 27.89 6.64
N TYR A 320 0.14 28.49 5.54
CA TYR A 320 1.50 29.05 5.40
C TYR A 320 1.59 29.96 4.17
N GLY A 321 2.67 30.71 4.06
CA GLY A 321 3.01 31.50 2.88
C GLY A 321 4.32 31.09 2.23
N LEU A 322 4.44 31.39 0.94
CA LEU A 322 5.67 31.33 0.16
C LEU A 322 5.92 32.69 -0.49
N MET A 323 7.19 32.98 -0.80
CA MET A 323 7.52 34.17 -1.59
C MET A 323 7.03 33.97 -3.03
N LYS A 324 6.48 35.02 -3.64
CA LYS A 324 5.98 34.97 -5.01
C LYS A 324 7.14 35.06 -5.99
N THR A 325 7.11 34.20 -7.01
CA THR A 325 8.09 34.25 -8.10
C THR A 325 7.68 35.27 -9.16
N THR A 326 8.60 35.69 -10.02
CA THR A 326 8.29 36.49 -11.21
C THR A 326 7.30 35.79 -12.18
N SER A 327 7.15 34.46 -12.07
CA SER A 327 6.16 33.67 -12.81
C SER A 327 4.78 33.55 -12.11
N GLY A 328 4.64 34.19 -10.95
CA GLY A 328 3.44 34.17 -10.11
C GLY A 328 3.50 33.17 -8.97
N CYS A 329 2.33 32.87 -8.39
CA CYS A 329 2.20 31.88 -7.33
C CYS A 329 2.31 30.44 -7.85
N PRO A 330 2.74 29.49 -6.98
CA PRO A 330 2.77 28.08 -7.34
C PRO A 330 1.38 27.58 -7.72
N SER A 331 1.30 26.50 -8.51
CA SER A 331 0.04 25.78 -8.75
C SER A 331 -0.10 24.60 -7.80
N GLY A 332 -0.83 23.53 -8.14
CA GLY A 332 -0.93 22.33 -7.29
C GLY A 332 -2.23 22.22 -6.48
N ARG A 333 -3.37 22.47 -7.14
CA ARG A 333 -4.74 22.29 -6.57
C ARG A 333 -5.07 23.11 -5.32
N VAL A 334 -4.20 24.06 -4.98
CA VAL A 334 -4.38 25.04 -3.91
C VAL A 334 -4.83 26.36 -4.53
N HIS A 335 -5.75 27.04 -3.86
CA HIS A 335 -5.97 28.46 -4.11
C HIS A 335 -4.97 29.28 -3.27
N TRP A 336 -4.14 30.06 -3.94
CA TRP A 336 -3.18 30.97 -3.32
C TRP A 336 -3.74 32.39 -3.33
N SER A 337 -3.87 32.99 -2.16
CA SER A 337 -4.18 34.41 -2.03
C SER A 337 -2.90 35.21 -2.14
N GLU A 338 -2.92 36.31 -2.89
CA GLU A 338 -1.74 37.14 -3.10
C GLU A 338 -1.74 38.34 -2.16
N GLY A 339 -0.55 38.75 -1.77
CA GLY A 339 -0.33 40.01 -1.04
C GLY A 339 1.02 40.59 -1.35
N TRP A 340 1.27 41.80 -0.85
CA TRP A 340 2.52 42.51 -1.09
C TRP A 340 2.84 43.49 0.03
N ARG A 341 4.13 43.73 0.23
CA ARG A 341 4.71 44.75 1.10
C ARG A 341 5.65 45.61 0.27
N TYR A 342 5.55 46.92 0.43
CA TYR A 342 6.48 47.92 -0.08
C TYR A 342 7.11 48.61 1.13
N GLN A 343 8.43 48.55 1.24
CA GLN A 343 9.25 49.20 2.25
C GLN A 343 9.97 50.38 1.60
N ASP A 344 9.72 51.58 2.11
CA ASP A 344 10.42 52.80 1.75
C ASP A 344 11.73 52.84 2.55
N THR A 345 12.80 52.31 1.97
CA THR A 345 14.14 52.30 2.59
C THR A 345 14.90 53.62 2.38
N GLU A 346 16.11 53.72 2.92
CA GLU A 346 16.94 54.94 2.88
C GLU A 346 16.90 55.73 1.56
N ASN A 347 16.61 57.03 1.67
CA ASN A 347 16.58 57.96 0.54
C ASN A 347 17.99 58.48 0.15
N ILE A 348 19.02 58.25 0.98
CA ILE A 348 20.38 58.79 0.82
C ILE A 348 21.41 57.66 0.94
N ILE A 349 22.16 57.39 -0.14
CA ILE A 349 23.21 56.33 -0.22
C ILE A 349 22.67 54.90 0.02
N ASN A 350 21.49 54.61 -0.50
CA ASN A 350 20.91 53.27 -0.53
C ASN A 350 21.82 52.25 -1.26
N LYS A 351 22.23 51.17 -0.58
CA LYS A 351 22.97 50.04 -1.18
C LYS A 351 22.18 48.73 -1.23
N ASN A 352 20.84 48.83 -1.29
CA ASN A 352 19.96 47.70 -1.56
C ASN A 352 20.47 46.95 -2.79
N SER A 353 20.61 45.65 -2.66
CA SER A 353 21.12 44.83 -3.75
C SER A 353 20.49 43.46 -3.76
N TRP A 354 20.21 42.99 -4.97
CA TRP A 354 19.70 41.65 -5.23
C TRP A 354 20.79 40.86 -5.96
N SER A 355 20.78 39.54 -5.81
CA SER A 355 21.54 38.68 -6.71
C SER A 355 21.12 38.90 -8.17
N ASN A 356 22.00 38.60 -9.12
CA ASN A 356 21.67 38.64 -10.55
C ASN A 356 21.99 37.29 -11.21
N PRO A 357 21.00 36.62 -11.84
CA PRO A 357 19.56 36.90 -11.83
C PRO A 357 18.87 36.76 -10.45
N ILE A 358 17.64 37.23 -10.42
CA ILE A 358 16.68 37.17 -9.31
C ILE A 358 15.31 36.76 -9.89
N HIS A 359 14.63 35.81 -9.24
CA HIS A 359 13.32 35.32 -9.66
C HIS A 359 12.22 35.62 -8.63
N LEU A 360 12.54 36.41 -7.62
CA LEU A 360 11.60 36.97 -6.66
C LEU A 360 10.78 38.10 -7.32
N SER A 361 9.45 38.08 -7.12
CA SER A 361 8.58 39.16 -7.61
C SER A 361 8.70 40.39 -6.72
N GLY A 362 9.01 41.54 -7.33
CA GLY A 362 9.25 42.77 -6.58
C GLY A 362 9.98 43.86 -7.36
N ASP A 363 10.38 44.90 -6.65
CA ASP A 363 11.26 45.97 -7.14
C ASP A 363 12.39 46.23 -6.14
N LYS A 364 13.55 46.65 -6.66
CA LYS A 364 14.80 46.90 -5.91
C LYS A 364 15.02 48.38 -5.58
N SER A 365 14.38 49.32 -6.31
CA SER A 365 14.59 50.76 -6.08
C SER A 365 14.02 51.17 -4.74
N ASP A 366 12.85 50.64 -4.43
CA ASP A 366 12.20 50.62 -3.12
C ASP A 366 11.70 49.19 -2.90
N PHE A 367 11.89 48.63 -1.70
CA PHE A 367 11.74 47.20 -1.49
C PHE A 367 10.30 46.73 -1.58
N LYS A 368 9.92 46.16 -2.73
CA LYS A 368 8.64 45.50 -2.87
C LYS A 368 8.81 43.97 -2.83
N PHE A 369 8.08 43.31 -1.94
CA PHE A 369 7.94 41.85 -1.92
C PHE A 369 6.50 41.46 -2.15
N GLU A 370 6.30 40.36 -2.87
CA GLU A 370 4.99 39.77 -3.06
C GLU A 370 4.95 38.34 -2.49
N PHE A 371 3.78 37.97 -1.98
CA PHE A 371 3.56 36.74 -1.23
C PHE A 371 2.44 35.90 -1.86
N CYS A 372 2.55 34.59 -1.65
CA CYS A 372 1.53 33.61 -1.98
C CYS A 372 1.11 32.90 -0.70
N MET A 373 -0.13 33.11 -0.27
CA MET A 373 -0.66 32.63 1.01
C MET A 373 -1.66 31.49 0.80
N LYS A 374 -1.40 30.35 1.44
CA LYS A 374 -2.32 29.21 1.51
C LYS A 374 -3.03 29.25 2.85
N GLY A 375 -4.31 29.64 2.86
CA GLY A 375 -5.13 29.69 4.09
C GLY A 375 -5.81 28.36 4.46
N ASN A 376 -6.02 27.46 3.49
CA ASN A 376 -6.69 26.19 3.75
C ASN A 376 -5.72 25.17 4.38
N THR A 377 -6.05 24.69 5.57
CA THR A 377 -5.22 23.73 6.31
C THR A 377 -5.23 22.32 5.72
N ARG A 378 -6.33 21.89 5.09
CA ARG A 378 -6.43 20.63 4.35
C ARG A 378 -7.35 20.79 3.15
N ILE A 379 -6.91 20.28 2.02
CA ILE A 379 -7.62 20.33 0.72
C ILE A 379 -8.07 18.92 0.33
N SER A 380 -7.27 17.90 0.64
CA SER A 380 -7.59 16.51 0.31
C SER A 380 -7.10 15.52 1.36
N ASP A 381 -7.53 14.26 1.24
CA ASP A 381 -7.02 13.16 2.06
C ASP A 381 -5.59 12.75 1.68
N PHE A 382 -5.13 13.16 0.50
CA PHE A 382 -3.78 12.94 0.00
C PHE A 382 -2.77 13.93 0.58
N ASP A 383 -3.22 14.99 1.26
CA ASP A 383 -2.31 15.97 1.83
C ASP A 383 -1.44 15.32 2.91
N VAL A 384 -0.13 15.45 2.75
CA VAL A 384 0.89 14.89 3.65
C VAL A 384 1.42 15.96 4.60
N GLU A 385 2.04 15.51 5.69
CA GLU A 385 2.83 16.40 6.55
C GLU A 385 4.00 16.98 5.75
N TRP A 386 4.48 18.16 6.14
CA TRP A 386 5.71 18.69 5.60
C TRP A 386 6.85 17.68 5.80
N PRO A 387 7.69 17.44 4.79
CA PRO A 387 8.83 16.52 4.91
C PRO A 387 9.94 17.10 5.79
N SER A 388 10.70 16.24 6.46
CA SER A 388 11.91 16.64 7.23
C SER A 388 12.93 17.31 6.32
N GLY A 389 13.54 18.40 6.78
CA GLY A 389 14.48 19.16 5.96
C GLY A 389 15.07 20.37 6.69
N ASP A 390 15.69 21.23 5.90
CA ASP A 390 16.41 22.42 6.37
C ASP A 390 16.00 23.64 5.53
N TYR A 391 14.89 24.27 5.90
CA TYR A 391 14.26 25.36 5.14
C TYR A 391 13.27 26.14 6.01
N CYS A 392 12.98 27.37 5.57
CA CYS A 392 11.97 28.25 6.17
C CYS A 392 10.85 28.58 5.17
N ILE A 393 9.65 28.77 5.70
CA ILE A 393 8.48 29.27 4.99
C ILE A 393 7.87 30.43 5.79
N LEU A 394 7.02 31.23 5.15
CA LEU A 394 6.34 32.32 5.82
C LEU A 394 5.24 31.76 6.73
N LYS A 395 5.16 32.26 7.96
CA LYS A 395 4.11 31.89 8.91
C LYS A 395 2.79 32.53 8.49
N TYR A 396 1.67 31.80 8.60
CA TYR A 396 0.35 32.34 8.28
C TYR A 396 -0.74 31.62 9.07
N GLY A 397 -1.30 32.29 10.08
CA GLY A 397 -2.23 31.66 11.02
C GLY A 397 -1.56 30.59 11.88
N GLY A 398 -0.27 30.76 12.20
CA GLY A 398 0.56 29.78 12.92
C GLY A 398 1.46 28.92 12.02
N CYS A 399 2.25 28.04 12.64
CA CYS A 399 3.10 27.10 11.90
C CYS A 399 2.33 25.81 11.53
N PRO A 400 2.56 25.22 10.33
CA PRO A 400 1.80 24.07 9.83
C PRO A 400 1.84 22.81 10.70
N SER A 401 2.90 22.61 11.48
CA SER A 401 3.07 21.47 12.37
C SER A 401 3.93 21.85 13.57
N SER A 402 3.88 21.05 14.63
CA SER A 402 4.73 21.21 15.82
C SER A 402 6.21 20.94 15.57
N GLN A 403 6.57 20.40 14.40
CA GLN A 403 7.96 20.16 14.00
C GLN A 403 8.63 21.44 13.48
N PHE A 404 7.84 22.46 13.09
CA PHE A 404 8.38 23.77 12.76
C PHE A 404 8.68 24.57 14.02
N LYS A 405 9.83 25.23 14.02
CA LYS A 405 10.20 26.26 15.00
C LYS A 405 9.80 27.61 14.45
N SER A 406 9.24 28.47 15.31
CA SER A 406 8.85 29.83 14.92
C SER A 406 9.97 30.83 15.21
N GLY A 407 10.08 31.84 14.37
CA GLY A 407 10.94 32.99 14.56
C GLY A 407 10.47 34.16 13.72
N TRP A 408 11.25 35.23 13.73
CA TRP A 408 10.90 36.49 13.08
C TRP A 408 12.12 37.33 12.77
N ILE A 409 11.97 38.21 11.79
CA ILE A 409 12.91 39.27 11.45
C ILE A 409 12.13 40.59 11.44
N TYR A 410 12.75 41.63 11.97
CA TYR A 410 12.21 42.97 12.11
C TYR A 410 13.18 43.96 11.48
N TRP A 411 12.68 44.72 10.50
CA TRP A 411 13.33 45.82 9.83
C TRP A 411 12.82 47.14 10.42
N ASP A 412 13.71 47.97 10.92
CA ASP A 412 13.43 49.35 11.34
C ASP A 412 13.46 50.28 10.11
N ASP A 413 12.32 50.33 9.41
CA ASP A 413 12.12 51.09 8.16
C ASP A 413 12.30 52.63 8.37
N GLU A 414 12.33 53.43 7.30
CA GLU A 414 12.65 54.87 7.38
C GLU A 414 11.73 55.63 8.36
N ASN A 415 12.32 56.44 9.25
CA ASN A 415 11.60 57.15 10.29
C ASN A 415 11.02 58.52 9.86
N PHE A 416 11.47 59.08 8.73
CA PHE A 416 11.03 60.39 8.21
C PHE A 416 10.43 60.25 6.82
N ARG A 417 9.19 60.72 6.61
CA ARG A 417 8.46 60.66 5.32
C ARG A 417 8.22 59.24 4.75
N ASN A 418 8.26 58.22 5.61
CA ASN A 418 7.91 56.84 5.31
C ASN A 418 6.65 56.71 4.43
N LYS A 419 6.77 56.03 3.29
CA LYS A 419 5.67 55.70 2.36
C LYS A 419 5.41 54.21 2.25
N ASP A 420 5.69 53.46 3.30
CA ASP A 420 5.36 52.06 3.42
C ASP A 420 3.92 51.78 3.05
N LYS A 421 3.71 50.73 2.27
CA LYS A 421 2.38 50.27 1.87
C LYS A 421 2.34 48.77 1.86
N TYR A 422 1.14 48.23 2.03
CA TYR A 422 0.90 46.81 1.89
C TYR A 422 -0.53 46.58 1.42
N GLY A 423 -0.80 45.38 0.92
CA GLY A 423 -2.14 44.97 0.52
C GLY A 423 -2.27 43.48 0.29
N GLY A 424 -3.51 43.00 0.18
CA GLY A 424 -3.81 41.57 -0.02
C GLY A 424 -3.61 40.73 1.24
N SER A 425 -3.30 39.45 1.05
CA SER A 425 -3.04 38.50 2.14
C SER A 425 -1.55 38.47 2.51
N LEU A 426 -1.23 38.76 3.77
CA LEU A 426 0.14 38.88 4.27
C LEU A 426 0.49 37.72 5.20
N PRO A 427 1.78 37.38 5.35
CA PRO A 427 2.23 36.50 6.42
C PRO A 427 2.02 37.12 7.79
N ASP A 428 2.07 36.30 8.84
CA ASP A 428 2.00 36.76 10.21
C ASP A 428 3.15 37.75 10.47
N GLY A 429 2.85 38.90 11.07
CA GLY A 429 3.80 39.99 11.16
C GLY A 429 3.20 41.34 11.53
N GLN A 430 4.01 42.39 11.39
CA GLN A 430 3.64 43.79 11.54
C GLN A 430 4.08 44.52 10.27
N PHE A 431 3.18 45.30 9.67
CA PHE A 431 3.44 45.98 8.39
C PHE A 431 3.02 47.44 8.44
N SER A 432 2.98 48.05 9.62
CA SER A 432 2.53 49.44 9.76
C SER A 432 3.69 50.39 9.40
N ARG A 433 4.35 50.93 10.43
CA ARG A 433 5.47 51.85 10.30
C ARG A 433 6.81 51.14 10.03
N ASP A 434 6.94 49.94 10.59
CA ASP A 434 8.12 49.09 10.44
C ASP A 434 7.66 47.72 9.97
N THR A 435 8.59 46.89 9.49
CA THR A 435 8.29 45.57 8.95
C THR A 435 8.74 44.50 9.91
N LYS A 436 7.82 43.66 10.38
CA LYS A 436 8.11 42.38 11.04
C LYS A 436 7.51 41.27 10.20
N ILE A 437 8.30 40.27 9.84
CA ILE A 437 7.81 39.05 9.20
C ILE A 437 8.12 37.86 10.10
N GLU A 438 7.13 37.01 10.32
CA GLU A 438 7.28 35.77 11.07
C GLU A 438 7.43 34.56 10.13
N PHE A 439 8.25 33.61 10.58
CA PHE A 439 8.66 32.43 9.82
C PHE A 439 8.41 31.15 10.61
N CYS A 440 8.33 30.06 9.85
CA CYS A 440 8.34 28.70 10.34
C CYS A 440 9.50 27.97 9.68
N CYS A 441 10.46 27.50 10.47
CA CYS A 441 11.67 26.85 9.97
C CYS A 441 11.80 25.41 10.49
N ARG A 442 12.43 24.56 9.68
CA ARG A 442 12.85 23.19 10.05
C ARG A 442 14.35 23.05 9.91
N ASP A 443 14.94 22.23 10.77
CA ASP A 443 16.35 21.82 10.77
C ASP A 443 16.53 20.31 11.06
N ASP A 444 15.48 19.51 10.85
CA ASP A 444 15.43 18.10 11.22
C ASP A 444 15.72 17.14 10.05
N GLY A 445 16.30 17.67 8.97
CA GLY A 445 16.75 16.90 7.82
C GLY A 445 18.04 17.42 7.19
N LEU A 446 18.59 16.64 6.26
CA LEU A 446 19.72 17.06 5.43
C LEU A 446 19.17 17.76 4.17
N PRO A 447 19.69 18.95 3.79
CA PRO A 447 19.25 19.67 2.60
C PRO A 447 19.43 18.83 1.33
N SER A 448 20.49 18.02 1.26
CA SER A 448 20.78 17.14 0.13
C SER A 448 19.78 15.98 -0.04
N LYS A 449 19.00 15.64 1.01
CA LYS A 449 17.96 14.62 0.93
C LYS A 449 16.72 15.25 0.29
N GLU A 450 16.44 14.87 -0.94
CA GLU A 450 15.32 15.42 -1.70
C GLU A 450 13.97 15.25 -0.98
N ILE A 451 13.21 16.34 -0.93
CA ILE A 451 11.83 16.35 -0.45
C ILE A 451 10.83 16.33 -1.62
N LEU A 452 9.62 15.83 -1.36
CA LEU A 452 8.54 15.79 -2.35
C LEU A 452 7.60 16.97 -2.14
N LEU A 453 7.55 17.86 -3.14
CA LEU A 453 6.60 18.97 -3.24
C LEU A 453 6.05 19.04 -4.68
N PRO A 454 4.91 19.69 -4.93
CA PRO A 454 4.37 19.86 -6.27
C PRO A 454 5.35 20.57 -7.22
N THR A 455 5.40 20.11 -8.47
CA THR A 455 6.47 20.47 -9.41
C THR A 455 6.02 21.18 -10.69
N GLU A 456 4.75 21.58 -10.75
CA GLU A 456 4.15 22.19 -11.93
C GLU A 456 4.74 23.58 -12.26
N LYS A 457 4.99 24.38 -11.23
CA LYS A 457 5.38 25.80 -11.34
C LYS A 457 6.52 26.13 -10.38
N PRO A 458 7.36 27.11 -10.72
CA PRO A 458 8.39 27.59 -9.82
C PRO A 458 7.82 28.09 -8.48
N PHE A 459 8.62 27.94 -7.43
CA PHE A 459 8.31 28.46 -6.10
C PHE A 459 9.60 28.83 -5.36
N ILE A 460 9.45 29.59 -4.27
CA ILE A 460 10.58 30.01 -3.43
C ILE A 460 10.32 29.61 -1.98
N MET A 461 11.30 28.93 -1.39
CA MET A 461 11.43 28.80 0.07
C MET A 461 12.68 29.57 0.53
N LEU A 462 12.77 29.88 1.81
CA LEU A 462 13.91 30.60 2.36
C LEU A 462 14.93 29.62 2.92
N LYS A 463 16.22 29.90 2.68
CA LYS A 463 17.33 29.12 3.23
C LYS A 463 17.32 29.27 4.75
N TYR A 464 17.50 28.19 5.50
CA TYR A 464 17.55 28.27 6.97
C TYR A 464 18.97 28.30 7.52
N THR A 465 19.77 27.25 7.30
CA THR A 465 21.12 27.18 7.87
C THR A 465 22.23 26.98 6.83
N ARG A 466 22.28 25.84 6.15
CA ARG A 466 23.45 25.42 5.36
C ARG A 466 23.36 25.80 3.89
N GLU A 467 22.58 25.05 3.14
CA GLU A 467 22.36 25.18 1.70
C GLU A 467 20.86 25.06 1.43
N CYS A 468 20.45 25.31 0.19
CA CYS A 468 19.06 25.15 -0.17
C CYS A 468 18.62 23.68 -0.13
N GLN A 469 17.48 23.42 0.50
CA GLN A 469 16.83 22.11 0.52
C GLN A 469 16.56 21.58 -0.90
N HIS A 470 17.03 20.41 -1.26
CA HIS A 470 16.73 19.81 -2.56
C HIS A 470 15.28 19.35 -2.62
N VAL A 471 14.61 19.61 -3.75
CA VAL A 471 13.25 19.17 -4.04
C VAL A 471 13.31 18.25 -5.26
N HIS A 472 12.74 17.05 -5.15
CA HIS A 472 12.79 16.07 -6.23
C HIS A 472 12.16 16.64 -7.51
N GLY A 473 12.83 16.44 -8.65
CA GLY A 473 12.35 16.93 -9.95
C GLY A 473 12.51 18.44 -10.17
N MET A 474 13.10 19.17 -9.22
CA MET A 474 13.37 20.60 -9.31
C MET A 474 14.87 20.89 -9.35
N THR A 475 15.25 21.90 -10.13
CA THR A 475 16.55 22.54 -10.00
C THR A 475 16.43 23.69 -9.00
N VAL A 476 17.36 23.76 -8.04
CA VAL A 476 17.41 24.81 -7.04
C VAL A 476 18.52 25.81 -7.34
N ARG A 477 18.24 27.09 -7.10
CA ARG A 477 19.19 28.19 -7.19
C ARG A 477 19.09 29.06 -5.95
N GLU A 478 20.22 29.26 -5.27
CA GLU A 478 20.32 30.25 -4.20
C GLU A 478 20.42 31.66 -4.78
N GLU A 479 19.59 32.55 -4.25
CA GLU A 479 19.48 33.97 -4.58
C GLU A 479 19.47 34.76 -3.29
N TYR A 480 19.86 36.03 -3.32
CA TYR A 480 19.87 36.84 -2.10
C TYR A 480 19.30 38.23 -2.33
N VAL A 481 18.79 38.78 -1.24
CA VAL A 481 18.35 40.17 -1.15
C VAL A 481 19.02 40.77 0.07
N ARG A 482 19.69 41.91 -0.11
CA ARG A 482 20.32 42.69 0.94
C ARG A 482 19.61 44.01 1.10
N TRP A 483 19.09 44.25 2.30
CA TRP A 483 18.60 45.53 2.77
C TRP A 483 19.76 46.37 3.30
N ASP A 484 19.77 47.65 2.92
CA ASP A 484 20.63 48.66 3.50
C ASP A 484 19.76 49.59 4.37
N ASP A 485 19.62 49.22 5.64
CA ASP A 485 18.75 49.87 6.63
C ASP A 485 19.49 51.04 7.34
N GLN A 486 18.77 51.85 8.12
CA GLN A 486 19.24 53.17 8.63
C GLN A 486 20.55 53.11 9.44
N ASP A 487 21.58 53.87 9.05
CA ASP A 487 22.93 53.84 9.65
C ASP A 487 23.06 54.55 11.02
N VAL A 488 22.08 55.37 11.42
CA VAL A 488 22.25 56.32 12.55
C VAL A 488 21.51 55.93 13.83
N ILE A 489 20.39 55.19 13.76
CA ILE A 489 19.66 54.60 14.91
C ILE A 489 18.91 53.35 14.40
N ASN A 490 19.64 52.25 14.18
CA ASN A 490 19.03 51.01 13.71
C ASN A 490 18.49 50.16 14.88
N HIS A 491 17.20 49.81 14.84
CA HIS A 491 16.56 48.86 15.76
C HIS A 491 16.19 47.50 15.14
N ASP A 492 16.80 47.14 14.02
CA ASP A 492 16.77 45.82 13.38
C ASP A 492 17.00 44.72 14.40
N LYS A 493 16.13 43.73 14.36
CA LYS A 493 16.14 42.62 15.32
C LYS A 493 15.71 41.34 14.64
N GLU A 494 16.23 40.26 15.17
CA GLU A 494 15.83 38.91 14.81
C GLU A 494 15.61 38.09 16.08
N GLY A 495 14.79 37.05 15.99
CA GLY A 495 14.55 36.17 17.12
C GLY A 495 13.90 34.85 16.73
N GLY A 496 14.22 33.80 17.49
CA GLY A 496 13.71 32.45 17.25
C GLY A 496 14.32 31.81 15.99
N ALA A 497 13.57 30.90 15.36
CA ALA A 497 14.01 30.25 14.13
C ALA A 497 13.55 31.04 12.89
N HIS A 498 14.50 31.72 12.24
CA HIS A 498 14.27 32.57 11.08
C HIS A 498 15.24 32.20 9.94
N PRO A 499 14.97 32.60 8.69
CA PRO A 499 15.87 32.37 7.55
C PRO A 499 17.31 32.80 7.81
N TYR A 500 18.23 32.18 7.08
CA TYR A 500 19.65 32.51 7.10
C TYR A 500 19.85 33.98 6.75
N ASP A 501 20.44 34.71 7.69
CA ASP A 501 20.77 36.12 7.58
C ASP A 501 22.27 36.33 7.82
N ASP A 502 22.94 36.93 6.84
CA ASP A 502 24.35 37.31 6.92
C ASP A 502 24.60 38.78 6.54
N GLY A 503 23.58 39.63 6.75
CA GLY A 503 23.64 41.09 6.57
C GLY A 503 24.34 41.83 7.70
N GLY A 504 24.33 41.26 8.91
CA GLY A 504 24.97 41.81 10.11
C GLY A 504 23.99 42.53 11.05
N ARG A 505 24.50 43.29 12.03
CA ARG A 505 23.68 43.95 13.07
C ARG A 505 22.93 45.20 12.63
N HIS A 506 23.20 45.67 11.42
CA HIS A 506 22.72 46.97 10.91
C HIS A 506 22.04 46.84 9.56
N ASN A 507 21.92 45.62 9.03
CA ASN A 507 21.45 45.33 7.70
C ASN A 507 21.00 43.88 7.68
N HIS A 508 19.97 43.57 6.91
CA HIS A 508 19.55 42.20 6.66
C HIS A 508 20.02 41.73 5.28
N ARG A 509 20.53 40.49 5.18
CA ARG A 509 20.76 39.83 3.89
C ARG A 509 20.20 38.42 3.93
N LEU A 510 19.03 38.25 3.35
CA LEU A 510 18.32 36.98 3.32
C LEU A 510 18.58 36.22 2.04
N HIS A 511 18.63 34.90 2.18
CA HIS A 511 18.88 33.97 1.09
C HIS A 511 17.63 33.16 0.77
N PHE A 512 17.30 33.13 -0.52
CA PHE A 512 16.13 32.52 -1.10
C PHE A 512 16.55 31.35 -1.98
N CYS A 513 15.76 30.30 -1.95
CA CYS A 513 15.96 29.11 -2.77
C CYS A 513 14.86 29.08 -3.83
N TYR A 514 15.23 29.45 -5.06
CA TYR A 514 14.34 29.39 -6.21
C TYR A 514 14.34 27.99 -6.81
N TYR A 515 13.17 27.36 -6.81
CA TYR A 515 12.95 26.03 -7.36
C TYR A 515 12.26 26.15 -8.71
N SER A 516 12.81 25.52 -9.74
CA SER A 516 12.23 25.49 -11.09
C SER A 516 12.21 24.08 -11.67
N PRO A 517 11.17 23.71 -12.46
CA PRO A 517 11.06 22.37 -13.00
C PRO A 517 12.29 21.96 -13.79
N SER A 518 12.84 20.78 -13.49
CA SER A 518 14.02 20.27 -14.19
C SER A 518 13.69 20.01 -15.66
N LYS A 519 14.57 20.44 -16.57
CA LYS A 519 14.37 20.26 -18.02
C LYS A 519 14.55 18.82 -18.53
N HIS A 520 14.86 17.88 -17.64
CA HIS A 520 14.98 16.46 -17.97
C HIS A 520 13.83 15.69 -17.36
N LEU A 521 12.87 15.31 -18.21
CA LEU A 521 12.00 14.10 -18.18
C LEU A 521 10.76 14.33 -19.08
N ILE A 522 10.99 14.78 -20.32
CA ILE A 522 10.08 14.50 -21.43
C ILE A 522 10.85 13.53 -22.32
N GLY A 523 10.80 12.25 -21.96
CA GLY A 523 11.35 11.13 -22.71
C GLY A 523 10.26 10.11 -22.89
#